data_AF-Q8SB33-F1
#
_entry.id   AF-Q8SB33-F1
#
_cell.length_a   1.000
_cell.length_b   1.000
_cell.length_c   1.000
_cell.angle_alpha   90.00
_cell.angle_beta   90.00
_cell.angle_gamma   90.00
#
_symmetry.space_group_name_H-M   'P 1'
#
loop_
_entity.id
_entity.type
_entity.pdbx_description
1 polymer ?
#
loop_
_entity_poly.entity_id
_entity_poly.type
_entity_poly.pdbx_seq_one_letter_code
_entity_poly.pdbx_strand_id
1 'polypeptide(L)'
;MATTAAASPPAIATALSALLRRQRRRSSRCVGASHARCLAADANAEAVAPSRRGGHGGTRLEEAVPAGEGRSRIDAWISARLGGGGVSRARIQASIRAGLVVVNGRPVSKVSHMVKGGDIVSCTVLELQPLRAEPEDIPLDIVYEDDHLLVVNKPAHMVVHPAPGNANGTLVNAILHHCKISTFTSLVRPGIVHRLDKGTSGLLVVAKDEHSHAQLAEQFKLHTIRRVYISLTCGAPNPNSGRIEVPIARDPNNRIRMIATPGSGHRYARHAASR
;
A
#
# COMPACT_ATOMS: atom_id res chain seq x y z
N MET A 1 -7.85 -59.04 -29.03
CA MET A 1 -7.11 -59.23 -27.77
C MET A 1 -5.98 -58.21 -27.74
N ALA A 2 -6.20 -57.07 -27.08
CA ALA A 2 -5.21 -56.01 -26.94
C ALA A 2 -4.89 -55.89 -25.44
N THR A 3 -3.63 -56.21 -25.10
CA THR A 3 -3.11 -56.25 -23.74
C THR A 3 -2.86 -54.83 -23.22
N THR A 4 -3.51 -54.54 -22.10
CA THR A 4 -3.30 -53.39 -21.21
C THR A 4 -1.98 -53.51 -20.46
N ALA A 5 -1.15 -52.48 -20.48
CA ALA A 5 -0.05 -52.32 -19.52
C ALA A 5 -0.19 -50.96 -18.82
N ALA A 6 -0.48 -51.03 -17.53
CA ALA A 6 -0.58 -49.90 -16.61
C ALA A 6 0.83 -49.39 -16.28
N ALA A 7 1.00 -48.07 -16.29
CA ALA A 7 2.18 -47.39 -15.76
C ALA A 7 1.80 -46.60 -14.51
N SER A 8 2.38 -46.97 -13.37
CA SER A 8 2.26 -46.29 -12.07
C SER A 8 3.28 -45.13 -11.96
N PRO A 9 3.03 -44.09 -11.14
CA PRO A 9 3.83 -42.86 -11.10
C PRO A 9 5.02 -42.96 -10.14
N PRO A 10 6.11 -42.17 -10.33
CA PRO A 10 7.13 -42.04 -9.31
C PRO A 10 6.79 -40.92 -8.31
N ALA A 11 6.88 -41.25 -7.02
CA ALA A 11 6.74 -40.35 -5.90
C ALA A 11 8.11 -40.06 -5.25
N ILE A 12 8.25 -38.80 -4.80
CA ILE A 12 9.02 -38.34 -3.63
C ILE A 12 10.53 -38.02 -3.78
N ALA A 13 10.80 -36.72 -3.60
CA ALA A 13 11.82 -36.06 -2.77
C ALA A 13 13.20 -36.71 -2.55
N THR A 14 14.27 -35.90 -2.69
CA THR A 14 15.30 -35.58 -1.66
C THR A 14 16.55 -35.02 -2.33
N ALA A 15 16.89 -33.73 -2.16
CA ALA A 15 18.26 -33.21 -2.25
C ALA A 15 18.34 -31.70 -1.86
N LEU A 16 18.16 -31.39 -0.57
CA LEU A 16 18.49 -30.05 -0.04
C LEU A 16 18.94 -30.18 1.41
N SER A 17 20.00 -30.96 1.63
CA SER A 17 20.58 -31.18 2.97
C SER A 17 22.01 -31.73 2.90
N ALA A 18 22.91 -31.04 2.21
CA ALA A 18 24.32 -31.39 2.20
C ALA A 18 25.25 -30.16 2.08
N LEU A 19 25.20 -29.20 3.01
CA LEU A 19 26.31 -28.23 3.15
C LEU A 19 26.43 -27.49 4.49
N LEU A 20 25.89 -28.00 5.60
CA LEU A 20 26.09 -27.39 6.93
C LEU A 20 26.24 -28.42 8.06
N ARG A 21 27.20 -29.35 7.93
CA ARG A 21 27.72 -30.15 9.07
C ARG A 21 29.23 -30.30 9.00
N ARG A 22 29.93 -29.41 9.71
CA ARG A 22 31.29 -29.49 10.31
C ARG A 22 31.68 -28.03 10.54
N GLN A 23 31.60 -27.47 11.75
CA GLN A 23 32.34 -27.78 12.97
C GLN A 23 31.42 -27.45 14.18
N ARG A 24 31.04 -28.37 15.08
CA ARG A 24 31.74 -28.74 16.35
C ARG A 24 32.71 -27.66 16.85
N ARG A 25 32.82 -27.23 18.10
CA ARG A 25 32.25 -27.57 19.42
C ARG A 25 33.03 -26.66 20.40
N ARG A 26 32.38 -26.15 21.45
CA ARG A 26 32.85 -26.01 22.87
C ARG A 26 32.03 -24.87 23.53
N SER A 27 30.98 -25.18 24.31
CA SER A 27 30.96 -25.47 25.76
C SER A 27 31.39 -24.27 26.60
N SER A 28 30.51 -23.63 27.36
CA SER A 28 30.01 -24.02 28.71
C SER A 28 28.60 -23.39 28.97
N ARG A 29 27.53 -24.07 29.43
CA ARG A 29 27.18 -24.59 30.79
C ARG A 29 27.47 -23.56 31.90
N CYS A 30 26.55 -23.11 32.78
CA CYS A 30 25.44 -23.74 33.51
C CYS A 30 24.49 -22.63 34.07
N VAL A 31 23.16 -22.78 34.03
CA VAL A 31 22.21 -23.18 35.11
C VAL A 31 21.57 -22.00 35.86
N GLY A 32 20.24 -22.03 35.93
CA GLY A 32 19.42 -21.19 36.80
C GLY A 32 17.94 -21.30 36.44
N ALA A 33 17.32 -22.42 36.81
CA ALA A 33 15.87 -22.59 36.74
C ALA A 33 15.19 -21.76 37.86
N SER A 34 13.97 -21.27 37.63
CA SER A 34 12.77 -21.93 38.17
C SER A 34 11.55 -20.99 38.28
N HIS A 35 10.39 -21.66 38.21
CA HIS A 35 9.07 -21.30 38.72
C HIS A 35 8.06 -20.60 37.81
N ALA A 36 6.98 -21.35 37.61
CA ALA A 36 5.74 -21.06 36.94
C ALA A 36 4.85 -20.11 37.75
N ARG A 37 3.92 -19.46 37.05
CA ARG A 37 2.49 -19.47 37.42
C ARG A 37 1.62 -18.94 36.28
N CYS A 38 0.68 -19.76 35.84
CA CYS A 38 -0.52 -19.35 35.13
C CYS A 38 -1.41 -18.54 36.07
N LEU A 39 -1.94 -17.41 35.61
CA LEU A 39 -3.20 -16.85 36.10
C LEU A 39 -3.94 -16.14 34.94
N ALA A 40 -5.26 -16.44 34.90
CA ALA A 40 -6.40 -15.76 34.29
C ALA A 40 -6.14 -14.40 33.61
N ALA A 41 -6.55 -14.21 32.36
CA ALA A 41 -7.92 -13.82 31.98
C ALA A 41 -8.36 -12.53 32.68
N ASP A 42 -8.13 -11.40 32.00
CA ASP A 42 -8.99 -10.24 32.10
C ASP A 42 -9.24 -9.70 30.69
N ALA A 43 -10.49 -9.86 30.28
CA ALA A 43 -11.06 -9.26 29.11
C ALA A 43 -11.24 -7.76 29.36
N ASN A 44 -10.39 -6.94 28.75
CA ASN A 44 -10.72 -5.56 28.44
C ASN A 44 -10.68 -5.40 26.92
N ALA A 45 -11.80 -5.74 26.31
CA ALA A 45 -12.17 -5.27 24.99
C ALA A 45 -12.41 -3.76 25.06
N GLU A 46 -11.34 -2.98 25.03
CA GLU A 46 -11.47 -1.59 24.60
C GLU A 46 -11.86 -1.60 23.12
N ALA A 47 -13.12 -1.25 22.87
CA ALA A 47 -13.62 -0.97 21.55
C ALA A 47 -12.71 0.08 20.89
N VAL A 48 -11.87 -0.37 19.97
CA VAL A 48 -11.09 0.50 19.09
C VAL A 48 -12.09 1.25 18.22
N ALA A 49 -12.45 2.47 18.65
CA ALA A 49 -13.24 3.38 17.86
C ALA A 49 -12.57 3.55 16.48
N PRO A 50 -13.33 3.47 15.37
CA PRO A 50 -12.74 3.58 14.04
C PRO A 50 -12.10 4.96 13.91
N SER A 51 -10.78 4.99 13.74
CA SER A 51 -10.05 6.21 13.47
C SER A 51 -10.62 6.85 12.20
N ARG A 52 -11.35 7.96 12.35
CA ARG A 52 -11.90 8.76 11.24
C ARG A 52 -10.76 9.38 10.43
N ARG A 53 -10.16 8.61 9.51
CA ARG A 53 -9.27 9.16 8.48
C ARG A 53 -10.01 9.27 7.15
N GLY A 54 -10.48 10.50 6.87
CA GLY A 54 -10.31 11.08 5.53
C GLY A 54 -11.43 10.91 4.51
N GLY A 55 -12.67 11.26 4.87
CA GLY A 55 -13.71 11.63 3.90
C GLY A 55 -14.13 13.08 4.12
N HIS A 56 -13.50 14.03 3.43
CA HIS A 56 -13.88 15.46 3.43
C HIS A 56 -14.56 15.82 2.09
N GLY A 57 -15.27 14.85 1.50
CA GLY A 57 -16.16 15.12 0.38
C GLY A 57 -17.32 15.98 0.89
N GLY A 58 -17.71 17.00 0.12
CA GLY A 58 -18.81 17.88 0.50
C GLY A 58 -18.48 18.89 1.60
N THR A 59 -17.20 19.00 2.03
CA THR A 59 -16.80 20.08 2.94
C THR A 59 -17.10 21.43 2.28
N ARG A 60 -17.95 22.21 2.95
CA ARG A 60 -18.34 23.54 2.50
C ARG A 60 -17.61 24.59 3.33
N LEU A 61 -16.99 25.54 2.65
CA LEU A 61 -16.45 26.76 3.21
C LEU A 61 -17.30 27.90 2.69
N GLU A 62 -17.76 28.78 3.58
CA GLU A 62 -18.43 30.01 3.21
C GLU A 62 -17.97 31.09 4.19
N GLU A 63 -17.05 31.94 3.75
CA GLU A 63 -16.40 32.91 4.62
C GLU A 63 -16.04 34.18 3.83
N ALA A 64 -16.17 35.33 4.47
CA ALA A 64 -15.69 36.59 3.94
C ALA A 64 -14.18 36.73 4.18
N VAL A 65 -13.44 37.21 3.19
CA VAL A 65 -12.03 37.57 3.34
C VAL A 65 -11.92 38.70 4.38
N PRO A 66 -11.18 38.50 5.49
CA PRO A 66 -11.03 39.51 6.53
C PRO A 66 -10.64 40.90 5.99
N ALA A 67 -11.30 41.94 6.49
CA ALA A 67 -11.00 43.32 6.12
C ALA A 67 -9.61 43.68 6.65
N GLY A 68 -8.63 43.83 5.75
CA GLY A 68 -7.21 44.03 6.07
C GLY A 68 -6.30 42.94 5.53
N GLU A 69 -6.85 41.81 5.06
CA GLU A 69 -6.06 40.78 4.38
C GLU A 69 -5.68 41.28 2.97
N GLY A 70 -4.39 41.19 2.64
CA GLY A 70 -3.87 41.57 1.32
C GLY A 70 -4.44 40.67 0.20
N ARG A 71 -4.26 41.11 -1.05
CA ARG A 71 -4.66 40.30 -2.21
C ARG A 71 -3.96 38.94 -2.18
N SER A 72 -4.74 37.87 -2.23
CA SER A 72 -4.21 36.50 -2.26
C SER A 72 -4.89 35.68 -3.35
N ARG A 73 -4.21 34.61 -3.79
CA ARG A 73 -4.81 33.67 -4.75
C ARG A 73 -5.88 32.85 -4.04
N ILE A 74 -7.02 32.68 -4.70
CA ILE A 74 -8.16 31.93 -4.16
C ILE A 74 -7.78 30.51 -3.74
N ASP A 75 -6.92 29.82 -4.52
CA ASP A 75 -6.49 28.46 -4.19
C ASP A 75 -5.64 28.39 -2.91
N ALA A 76 -4.77 29.38 -2.69
CA ALA A 76 -3.96 29.49 -1.49
C ALA A 76 -4.81 29.88 -0.27
N TRP A 77 -5.73 30.84 -0.46
CA TRP A 77 -6.63 31.33 0.57
C TRP A 77 -7.56 30.21 1.10
N ILE A 78 -8.16 29.42 0.20
CA ILE A 78 -8.97 28.24 0.57
C ILE A 78 -8.09 27.16 1.21
N SER A 79 -6.87 26.95 0.70
CA SER A 79 -5.95 25.93 1.25
C SER A 79 -5.53 26.24 2.69
N ALA A 80 -5.33 27.52 3.04
CA ALA A 80 -4.99 27.92 4.40
C ALA A 80 -6.09 27.55 5.41
N ARG A 81 -7.36 27.61 4.98
CA ARG A 81 -8.55 27.34 5.81
C ARG A 81 -8.90 25.86 5.87
N LEU A 82 -8.87 25.17 4.74
CA LEU A 82 -9.27 23.76 4.64
C LEU A 82 -8.10 22.77 4.76
N GLY A 83 -6.86 23.24 4.75
CA GLY A 83 -5.66 22.40 4.78
C GLY A 83 -5.51 21.59 6.07
N GLY A 84 -5.95 22.13 7.21
CA GLY A 84 -5.98 21.42 8.49
C GLY A 84 -6.96 20.25 8.51
N GLY A 85 -8.02 20.30 7.69
CA GLY A 85 -8.98 19.22 7.47
C GLY A 85 -8.55 18.22 6.40
N GLY A 86 -7.26 18.07 6.08
CA GLY A 86 -6.80 17.06 5.13
C GLY A 86 -7.30 17.24 3.69
N VAL A 87 -7.74 18.44 3.31
CA VAL A 87 -8.06 18.78 1.91
C VAL A 87 -6.78 19.21 1.20
N SER A 88 -6.37 18.48 0.16
CA SER A 88 -5.16 18.84 -0.60
C SER A 88 -5.39 20.07 -1.48
N ARG A 89 -4.34 20.88 -1.68
CA ARG A 89 -4.38 22.01 -2.61
C ARG A 89 -4.79 21.58 -4.03
N ALA A 90 -4.33 20.42 -4.48
CA ALA A 90 -4.73 19.87 -5.78
C ALA A 90 -6.25 19.63 -5.87
N ARG A 91 -6.89 19.18 -4.78
CA ARG A 91 -8.35 18.98 -4.71
C ARG A 91 -9.10 20.31 -4.71
N ILE A 92 -8.59 21.33 -4.05
CA ILE A 92 -9.13 22.69 -4.10
C ILE A 92 -9.07 23.24 -5.53
N GLN A 93 -7.92 23.09 -6.20
CA GLN A 93 -7.76 23.51 -7.59
C GLN A 93 -8.71 22.76 -8.54
N ALA A 94 -8.95 21.47 -8.31
CA ALA A 94 -9.95 20.71 -9.04
C ALA A 94 -11.37 21.23 -8.79
N SER A 95 -11.70 21.58 -7.54
CA SER A 95 -13.00 22.16 -7.17
C SER A 95 -13.26 23.51 -7.86
N ILE A 96 -12.22 24.36 -7.95
CA ILE A 96 -12.27 25.62 -8.71
C ILE A 96 -12.54 25.33 -10.19
N ARG A 97 -11.77 24.42 -10.82
CA ARG A 97 -11.98 24.05 -12.24
C ARG A 97 -13.35 23.45 -12.50
N ALA A 98 -13.93 22.74 -11.53
CA ALA A 98 -15.27 22.17 -11.60
C ALA A 98 -16.39 23.20 -11.37
N GLY A 99 -16.07 24.48 -11.15
CA GLY A 99 -17.07 25.53 -10.92
C GLY A 99 -17.71 25.48 -9.53
N LEU A 100 -17.15 24.71 -8.59
CA LEU A 100 -17.67 24.55 -7.24
C LEU A 100 -17.22 25.66 -6.27
N VAL A 101 -16.59 26.71 -6.80
CA VAL A 101 -16.10 27.85 -6.03
C VAL A 101 -16.71 29.14 -6.59
N VAL A 102 -17.30 29.92 -5.70
CA VAL A 102 -18.05 31.13 -5.99
C VAL A 102 -17.45 32.28 -5.19
N VAL A 103 -17.26 33.43 -5.84
CA VAL A 103 -16.81 34.67 -5.20
C VAL A 103 -17.87 35.74 -5.47
N ASN A 104 -18.42 36.34 -4.41
CA ASN A 104 -19.47 37.36 -4.50
C ASN A 104 -20.64 36.93 -5.39
N GLY A 105 -21.09 35.67 -5.23
CA GLY A 105 -22.19 35.10 -6.01
C GLY A 105 -21.83 34.69 -7.45
N ARG A 106 -20.59 34.87 -7.91
CA ARG A 106 -20.15 34.47 -9.26
C ARG A 106 -19.22 33.26 -9.23
N PRO A 107 -19.49 32.19 -10.01
CA PRO A 107 -18.61 31.04 -10.07
C PRO A 107 -17.25 31.42 -10.70
N VAL A 108 -16.18 30.89 -10.14
CA VAL A 108 -14.80 31.14 -10.56
C VAL A 108 -14.17 29.83 -10.99
N SER A 109 -13.70 29.76 -12.23
CA SER A 109 -12.97 28.61 -12.80
C SER A 109 -11.45 28.81 -12.87
N LYS A 110 -10.98 30.05 -12.72
CA LYS A 110 -9.55 30.40 -12.76
C LYS A 110 -8.89 30.18 -11.40
N VAL A 111 -8.02 29.17 -11.31
CA VAL A 111 -7.28 28.81 -10.08
C VAL A 111 -6.46 29.97 -9.50
N SER A 112 -5.96 30.86 -10.36
CA SER A 112 -5.17 32.02 -9.96
C SER A 112 -6.00 33.29 -9.75
N HIS A 113 -7.33 33.18 -9.63
CA HIS A 113 -8.18 34.32 -9.31
C HIS A 113 -7.74 34.95 -7.97
N MET A 114 -7.75 36.27 -7.92
CA MET A 114 -7.30 37.02 -6.75
C MET A 114 -8.50 37.46 -5.94
N VAL A 115 -8.50 37.14 -4.64
CA VAL A 115 -9.49 37.62 -3.68
C VAL A 115 -8.88 38.73 -2.83
N LYS A 116 -9.72 39.66 -2.38
CA LYS A 116 -9.35 40.81 -1.54
C LYS A 116 -10.28 40.88 -0.32
N GLY A 117 -9.85 41.61 0.71
CA GLY A 117 -10.68 41.89 1.88
C GLY A 117 -12.10 42.34 1.51
N GLY A 118 -13.09 41.72 2.14
CA GLY A 118 -14.51 41.93 1.89
C GLY A 118 -15.14 41.02 0.84
N ASP A 119 -14.36 40.27 0.05
CA ASP A 119 -14.94 39.27 -0.87
C ASP A 119 -15.56 38.11 -0.09
N ILE A 120 -16.75 37.66 -0.49
CA ILE A 120 -17.41 36.48 0.06
C ILE A 120 -17.04 35.28 -0.79
N VAL A 121 -16.32 34.32 -0.21
CA VAL A 121 -15.88 33.10 -0.89
C VAL A 121 -16.70 31.91 -0.39
N SER A 122 -17.42 31.27 -1.30
CA SER A 122 -18.10 30.00 -1.07
C SER A 122 -17.41 28.90 -1.88
N CYS A 123 -17.03 27.81 -1.23
CA CYS A 123 -16.33 26.68 -1.84
C CYS A 123 -16.99 25.39 -1.38
N THR A 124 -17.42 24.58 -2.33
CA THR A 124 -17.79 23.19 -2.10
C THR A 124 -16.64 22.31 -2.59
N VAL A 125 -15.99 21.59 -1.67
CA VAL A 125 -14.87 20.71 -2.04
C VAL A 125 -15.40 19.52 -2.83
N LEU A 126 -14.84 19.32 -4.02
CA LEU A 126 -15.13 18.18 -4.88
C LEU A 126 -14.94 16.87 -4.12
N GLU A 127 -15.98 16.04 -4.12
CA GLU A 127 -15.92 14.72 -3.52
C GLU A 127 -14.93 13.84 -4.29
N LEU A 128 -14.05 13.14 -3.55
CA LEU A 128 -13.27 12.07 -4.15
C LEU A 128 -14.20 10.89 -4.32
N GLN A 129 -14.51 10.53 -5.55
CA GLN A 129 -15.10 9.23 -5.81
C GLN A 129 -14.09 8.18 -5.35
N PRO A 130 -14.45 7.26 -4.44
CA PRO A 130 -13.55 6.19 -4.04
C PRO A 130 -13.15 5.41 -5.28
N LEU A 131 -11.85 5.19 -5.50
CA LEU A 131 -11.43 4.20 -6.50
C LEU A 131 -11.91 2.83 -5.99
N ARG A 132 -13.03 2.37 -6.53
CA ARG A 132 -13.52 1.00 -6.35
C ARG A 132 -12.95 0.14 -7.46
N ALA A 133 -12.46 -1.02 -7.09
CA ALA A 133 -12.11 -2.05 -8.05
C ALA A 133 -13.36 -2.86 -8.36
N GLU A 134 -13.71 -2.97 -9.64
CA GLU A 134 -14.74 -3.89 -10.10
C GLU A 134 -14.09 -5.20 -10.57
N PRO A 135 -14.77 -6.36 -10.41
CA PRO A 135 -14.27 -7.62 -10.96
C PRO A 135 -14.10 -7.56 -12.48
N GLU A 136 -12.96 -8.03 -12.99
CA GLU A 136 -12.69 -8.14 -14.43
C GLU A 136 -12.16 -9.53 -14.77
N ASP A 137 -12.67 -10.11 -15.86
CA ASP A 137 -12.23 -11.41 -16.36
C ASP A 137 -10.85 -11.30 -17.03
N ILE A 138 -9.82 -11.29 -16.19
CA ILE A 138 -8.41 -11.22 -16.59
C ILE A 138 -7.73 -12.52 -16.14
N PRO A 139 -7.09 -13.28 -17.05
CA PRO A 139 -6.42 -14.53 -16.69
C PRO A 139 -5.33 -14.31 -15.63
N LEU A 140 -5.31 -15.17 -14.62
CA LEU A 140 -4.27 -15.21 -13.59
C LEU A 140 -3.35 -16.41 -13.83
N ASP A 141 -2.04 -16.18 -13.76
CA ASP A 141 -1.05 -17.25 -13.66
C ASP A 141 -0.96 -17.68 -12.18
N ILE A 142 -1.69 -18.73 -11.83
CA ILE A 142 -1.85 -19.22 -10.46
C ILE A 142 -0.80 -20.29 -10.18
N VAL A 143 0.10 -20.01 -9.24
CA VAL A 143 1.16 -20.93 -8.80
C VAL A 143 0.70 -21.82 -7.66
N TYR A 144 -0.18 -21.29 -6.80
CA TYR A 144 -0.75 -22.02 -5.68
C TYR A 144 -2.11 -21.44 -5.32
N GLU A 145 -3.08 -22.28 -5.00
CA GLU A 145 -4.37 -21.86 -4.45
C GLU A 145 -4.93 -22.93 -3.52
N ASP A 146 -5.41 -22.49 -2.35
CA ASP A 146 -6.23 -23.28 -1.43
C ASP A 146 -7.42 -22.42 -0.94
N ASP A 147 -8.11 -22.86 0.13
CA ASP A 147 -9.25 -22.14 0.70
C ASP A 147 -8.88 -20.78 1.32
N HIS A 148 -7.62 -20.61 1.72
CA HIS A 148 -7.11 -19.51 2.53
C HIS A 148 -6.20 -18.55 1.76
N LEU A 149 -5.44 -19.07 0.81
CA LEU A 149 -4.34 -18.39 0.14
C LEU A 149 -4.41 -18.59 -1.38
N LEU A 150 -4.01 -17.53 -2.07
CA LEU A 150 -3.75 -17.53 -3.50
C LEU A 150 -2.34 -16.96 -3.73
N VAL A 151 -1.52 -17.66 -4.52
CA VAL A 151 -0.22 -17.17 -4.98
C VAL A 151 -0.27 -17.06 -6.50
N VAL A 152 -0.16 -15.83 -6.99
CA VAL A 152 -0.13 -15.53 -8.41
C VAL A 152 1.27 -15.13 -8.85
N ASN A 153 1.66 -15.55 -10.04
CA ASN A 153 2.81 -15.01 -10.73
C ASN A 153 2.37 -13.77 -11.53
N LYS A 154 2.50 -12.58 -10.93
CA LYS A 154 2.09 -11.34 -11.56
C LYS A 154 3.00 -11.04 -12.76
N PRO A 155 2.46 -10.79 -13.97
CA PRO A 155 3.28 -10.39 -15.10
C PRO A 155 3.88 -8.99 -14.91
N ALA A 156 4.96 -8.69 -15.62
CA ALA A 156 5.45 -7.32 -15.74
C ALA A 156 4.41 -6.43 -16.44
N HIS A 157 4.50 -5.13 -16.22
CA HIS A 157 3.58 -4.10 -16.72
C HIS A 157 2.15 -4.11 -16.15
N MET A 158 1.75 -5.13 -15.38
CA MET A 158 0.49 -5.14 -14.64
C MET A 158 0.62 -4.40 -13.30
N VAL A 159 -0.32 -3.49 -13.03
CA VAL A 159 -0.44 -2.76 -11.77
C VAL A 159 -1.17 -3.62 -10.74
N VAL A 160 -0.76 -3.58 -9.47
CA VAL A 160 -1.41 -4.37 -8.41
C VAL A 160 -2.77 -3.80 -8.01
N HIS A 161 -2.85 -2.50 -7.69
CA HIS A 161 -4.06 -1.84 -7.20
C HIS A 161 -4.52 -0.73 -8.13
N PRO A 162 -5.84 -0.46 -8.22
CA PRO A 162 -6.33 0.74 -8.88
C PRO A 162 -5.66 2.00 -8.36
N ALA A 163 -5.25 2.85 -9.29
CA ALA A 163 -4.59 4.12 -9.00
C ALA A 163 -4.98 5.16 -10.07
N PRO A 164 -4.82 6.47 -9.80
CA PRO A 164 -4.96 7.48 -10.84
C PRO A 164 -4.12 7.12 -12.09
N GLY A 165 -4.78 6.98 -13.24
CA GLY A 165 -4.17 6.56 -14.51
C GLY A 165 -4.17 5.05 -14.79
N ASN A 166 -4.52 4.19 -13.82
CA ASN A 166 -4.76 2.75 -14.01
C ASN A 166 -5.92 2.36 -13.08
N ALA A 167 -7.15 2.75 -13.44
CA ALA A 167 -8.33 2.54 -12.58
C ALA A 167 -8.89 1.11 -12.65
N ASN A 168 -8.67 0.43 -13.77
CA ASN A 168 -9.10 -0.92 -14.12
C ASN A 168 -7.91 -1.72 -14.68
N GLY A 169 -8.13 -2.99 -15.03
CA GLY A 169 -7.08 -3.84 -15.60
C GLY A 169 -5.95 -4.18 -14.63
N THR A 170 -6.20 -4.10 -13.32
CA THR A 170 -5.21 -4.36 -12.26
C THR A 170 -5.32 -5.77 -11.72
N LEU A 171 -4.29 -6.23 -11.01
CA LEU A 171 -4.30 -7.55 -10.37
C LEU A 171 -5.48 -7.71 -9.41
N VAL A 172 -5.87 -6.65 -8.69
CA VAL A 172 -7.06 -6.66 -7.83
C VAL A 172 -8.33 -6.95 -8.64
N ASN A 173 -8.49 -6.36 -9.82
CA ASN A 173 -9.69 -6.59 -10.64
C ASN A 173 -9.80 -8.07 -11.05
N ALA A 174 -8.67 -8.67 -11.44
CA ALA A 174 -8.55 -10.08 -11.79
C ALA A 174 -8.85 -11.01 -10.58
N ILE A 175 -8.29 -10.71 -9.41
CA ILE A 175 -8.51 -11.49 -8.18
C ILE A 175 -9.97 -11.44 -7.74
N LEU A 176 -10.61 -10.26 -7.82
CA LEU A 176 -12.02 -10.10 -7.47
C LEU A 176 -12.92 -10.98 -8.34
N HIS A 177 -12.60 -11.10 -9.63
CA HIS A 177 -13.32 -11.99 -10.54
C HIS A 177 -13.07 -13.46 -10.22
N HIS A 178 -11.80 -13.87 -10.10
CA HIS A 178 -11.40 -15.26 -9.90
C HIS A 178 -11.92 -15.85 -8.59
N CYS A 179 -11.64 -15.19 -7.46
CA CYS A 179 -11.98 -15.73 -6.14
C CYS A 179 -13.46 -15.51 -5.79
N LYS A 180 -14.23 -14.81 -6.63
CA LYS A 180 -15.62 -14.40 -6.36
C LYS A 180 -15.78 -13.84 -4.95
N ILE A 181 -14.77 -13.09 -4.49
CA ILE A 181 -14.73 -12.52 -3.15
C ILE A 181 -15.78 -11.42 -3.12
N SER A 182 -17.01 -11.81 -2.81
CA SER A 182 -18.03 -10.88 -2.36
C SER A 182 -17.56 -10.37 -1.01
N THR A 183 -17.31 -9.07 -0.91
CA THR A 183 -17.37 -8.35 0.36
C THR A 183 -16.36 -8.74 1.44
N PHE A 184 -15.05 -8.74 1.14
CA PHE A 184 -14.13 -8.16 2.14
C PHE A 184 -14.42 -6.66 2.19
N THR A 185 -15.21 -6.28 3.20
CA THR A 185 -15.72 -4.93 3.51
C THR A 185 -15.09 -3.82 2.68
N SER A 186 -15.85 -3.08 1.86
CA SER A 186 -15.59 -1.68 1.44
C SER A 186 -14.14 -1.22 1.10
N LEU A 187 -13.17 -2.12 0.90
CA LEU A 187 -11.75 -1.84 1.05
C LEU A 187 -11.06 -1.92 -0.31
N VAL A 188 -10.21 -0.93 -0.53
CA VAL A 188 -9.39 -0.69 -1.72
C VAL A 188 -8.39 -1.84 -2.02
N ARG A 189 -8.30 -2.86 -1.15
CA ARG A 189 -7.26 -3.92 -1.18
C ARG A 189 -7.79 -5.28 -0.68
N PRO A 190 -8.56 -6.03 -1.47
CA PRO A 190 -9.04 -7.36 -1.06
C PRO A 190 -7.86 -8.33 -0.92
N GLY A 191 -7.55 -8.77 0.30
CA GLY A 191 -6.57 -9.84 0.55
C GLY A 191 -5.09 -9.52 0.31
N ILE A 192 -4.76 -8.36 -0.25
CA ILE A 192 -3.38 -8.01 -0.64
C ILE A 192 -2.66 -7.27 0.50
N VAL A 193 -1.68 -7.93 1.11
CA VAL A 193 -0.86 -7.40 2.22
C VAL A 193 0.47 -6.78 1.76
N HIS A 194 0.87 -7.00 0.50
CA HIS A 194 2.12 -6.51 -0.07
C HIS A 194 1.99 -6.26 -1.58
N ARG A 195 2.92 -5.52 -2.19
CA ARG A 195 2.83 -5.16 -3.61
C ARG A 195 4.15 -5.34 -4.33
N LEU A 196 4.05 -5.67 -5.61
CA LEU A 196 5.11 -5.54 -6.61
C LEU A 196 4.87 -4.28 -7.44
N ASP A 197 5.95 -3.65 -7.91
CA ASP A 197 5.83 -2.49 -8.80
C ASP A 197 5.37 -2.90 -10.20
N LYS A 198 4.89 -1.92 -10.98
CA LYS A 198 4.33 -2.15 -12.32
C LYS A 198 5.32 -2.90 -13.21
N GLY A 199 6.59 -2.53 -13.21
CA GLY A 199 7.63 -3.18 -14.01
C GLY A 199 8.18 -4.50 -13.45
N THR A 200 7.76 -4.91 -12.25
CA THR A 200 8.28 -6.10 -11.58
C THR A 200 7.33 -7.27 -11.78
N SER A 201 7.82 -8.39 -12.32
CA SER A 201 7.10 -9.66 -12.35
C SER A 201 7.40 -10.51 -11.11
N GLY A 202 6.57 -11.53 -10.87
CA GLY A 202 6.86 -12.58 -9.89
C GLY A 202 5.74 -12.81 -8.90
N LEU A 203 6.07 -13.58 -7.85
CA LEU A 203 5.10 -14.13 -6.91
C LEU A 203 4.47 -13.07 -6.02
N LEU A 204 3.15 -13.10 -5.92
CA LEU A 204 2.36 -12.28 -5.01
C LEU A 204 1.36 -13.17 -4.26
N VAL A 205 1.53 -13.27 -2.94
CA VAL A 205 0.56 -13.92 -2.05
C VAL A 205 -0.62 -13.01 -1.71
N VAL A 206 -1.82 -13.58 -1.72
CA VAL A 206 -3.12 -12.97 -1.48
C VAL A 206 -3.86 -13.83 -0.45
N ALA A 207 -4.44 -13.19 0.57
CA ALA A 207 -5.34 -13.85 1.52
C ALA A 207 -6.77 -13.90 0.97
N LYS A 208 -7.44 -15.05 1.09
CA LYS A 208 -8.84 -15.24 0.71
C LYS A 208 -9.82 -15.01 1.85
N ASP A 209 -9.32 -14.99 3.10
CA ASP A 209 -10.12 -14.75 4.31
C ASP A 209 -9.46 -13.77 5.32
N GLU A 210 -10.21 -13.28 6.31
CA GLU A 210 -9.75 -12.27 7.29
C GLU A 210 -8.65 -12.82 8.20
N HIS A 211 -8.78 -14.09 8.61
CA HIS A 211 -7.83 -14.71 9.52
C HIS A 211 -6.46 -14.84 8.84
N SER A 212 -6.46 -15.36 7.61
CA SER A 212 -5.27 -15.45 6.76
C SER A 212 -4.69 -14.07 6.45
N HIS A 213 -5.54 -13.07 6.20
CA HIS A 213 -5.10 -11.69 5.96
C HIS A 213 -4.39 -11.11 7.18
N ALA A 214 -4.98 -11.23 8.37
CA ALA A 214 -4.39 -10.75 9.62
C ALA A 214 -3.04 -11.41 9.92
N GLN A 215 -2.96 -12.74 9.79
CA GLN A 215 -1.72 -13.49 10.01
C GLN A 215 -0.63 -13.12 9.00
N LEU A 216 -0.97 -13.03 7.71
CA LEU A 216 -0.01 -12.60 6.70
C LEU A 216 0.48 -11.17 6.95
N ALA A 217 -0.43 -10.25 7.28
CA ALA A 217 -0.07 -8.86 7.59
C ALA A 217 0.90 -8.79 8.78
N GLU A 218 0.68 -9.59 9.82
CA GLU A 218 1.58 -9.71 10.95
C GLU A 218 2.96 -10.25 10.54
N GLN A 219 3.00 -11.30 9.72
CA GLN A 219 4.27 -11.86 9.22
C GLN A 219 5.06 -10.85 8.36
N PHE A 220 4.38 -10.04 7.53
CA PHE A 220 5.01 -8.94 6.80
C PHE A 220 5.54 -7.85 7.72
N LYS A 221 4.79 -7.52 8.78
CA LYS A 221 5.19 -6.54 9.81
C LYS A 221 6.39 -7.02 10.61
N LEU A 222 6.43 -8.30 10.99
CA LEU A 222 7.51 -8.92 11.76
C LEU A 222 8.69 -9.36 10.90
N HIS A 223 8.62 -9.18 9.58
CA HIS A 223 9.64 -9.61 8.63
C HIS A 223 10.02 -11.11 8.71
N THR A 224 9.06 -11.98 9.07
CA THR A 224 9.28 -13.44 9.15
C THR A 224 9.23 -14.12 7.77
N ILE A 225 8.67 -13.44 6.77
CA ILE A 225 8.54 -13.93 5.40
C ILE A 225 9.86 -13.77 4.64
N ARG A 226 10.34 -14.88 4.05
CA ARG A 226 11.47 -14.86 3.13
C ARG A 226 11.00 -14.54 1.71
N ARG A 227 11.56 -13.48 1.13
CA ARG A 227 11.36 -13.09 -0.28
C ARG A 227 12.71 -13.06 -0.98
N VAL A 228 12.77 -13.63 -2.18
CA VAL A 228 13.97 -13.67 -3.01
C VAL A 228 13.62 -13.08 -4.37
N TYR A 229 14.44 -12.12 -4.81
CA TYR A 229 14.29 -11.47 -6.10
C TYR A 229 15.51 -11.82 -6.96
N ILE A 230 15.26 -12.07 -8.24
CA ILE A 230 16.31 -12.22 -9.24
C ILE A 230 16.30 -10.94 -10.08
N SER A 231 17.46 -10.33 -10.25
CA SER A 231 17.65 -9.11 -11.02
C SER A 231 18.89 -9.21 -11.90
N LEU A 232 18.89 -8.46 -13.00
CA LEU A 232 20.03 -8.27 -13.88
C LEU A 232 20.51 -6.82 -13.75
N THR A 233 21.79 -6.62 -13.47
CA THR A 233 22.39 -5.29 -13.23
C THR A 233 23.36 -4.90 -14.35
N CYS A 234 23.49 -3.60 -14.60
CA CYS A 234 24.56 -3.06 -15.44
C CYS A 234 25.85 -2.96 -14.59
N GLY A 235 26.79 -3.86 -14.84
CA GLY A 235 27.97 -4.05 -13.99
C GLY A 235 27.74 -5.04 -12.85
N ALA A 236 28.83 -5.57 -12.31
CA ALA A 236 28.80 -6.49 -11.17
C ALA A 236 28.90 -5.70 -9.85
N PRO A 237 28.08 -6.01 -8.83
CA PRO A 237 28.27 -5.47 -7.50
C PRO A 237 29.67 -5.79 -6.96
N ASN A 238 30.33 -4.82 -6.32
CA ASN A 238 31.59 -5.04 -5.62
C ASN A 238 31.45 -4.50 -4.19
N PRO A 239 31.49 -5.36 -3.15
CA PRO A 239 31.68 -6.82 -3.20
C PRO A 239 30.51 -7.57 -3.86
N ASN A 240 30.78 -8.78 -4.39
CA ASN A 240 29.77 -9.62 -5.08
C ASN A 240 28.63 -10.10 -4.16
N SER A 241 28.74 -9.88 -2.85
CA SER A 241 27.70 -10.13 -1.87
C SER A 241 27.81 -9.12 -0.74
N GLY A 242 26.68 -8.69 -0.20
CA GLY A 242 26.64 -7.76 0.92
C GLY A 242 25.21 -7.43 1.32
N ARG A 243 25.08 -6.70 2.43
CA ARG A 243 23.79 -6.18 2.90
C ARG A 243 23.71 -4.69 2.61
N ILE A 244 22.65 -4.26 1.93
CA ILE A 244 22.38 -2.84 1.69
C ILE A 244 21.34 -2.40 2.71
N GLU A 245 21.73 -1.50 3.62
CA GLU A 245 20.85 -0.91 4.61
C GLU A 245 20.86 0.61 4.47
N VAL A 246 19.78 1.17 3.95
CA VAL A 246 19.69 2.61 3.75
C VAL A 246 18.26 3.10 3.93
N PRO A 247 18.03 4.23 4.61
CA PRO A 247 16.72 4.84 4.63
C PRO A 247 16.33 5.29 3.22
N ILE A 248 15.09 5.05 2.81
CA ILE A 248 14.54 5.46 1.52
C ILE A 248 13.40 6.46 1.76
N ALA A 249 13.40 7.55 1.00
CA ALA A 249 12.35 8.57 1.02
C ALA A 249 11.89 8.89 -0.41
N ARG A 250 10.77 9.61 -0.53
CA ARG A 250 10.36 10.19 -1.82
C ARG A 250 11.28 11.36 -2.18
N ASP A 251 11.61 11.47 -3.46
CA ASP A 251 12.33 12.63 -3.97
C ASP A 251 11.43 13.89 -3.89
N PRO A 252 11.86 14.97 -3.21
CA PRO A 252 11.08 16.19 -3.07
C PRO A 252 10.88 16.94 -4.40
N ASN A 253 11.80 16.76 -5.35
CA ASN A 253 11.77 17.41 -6.66
C ASN A 253 11.06 16.56 -7.71
N ASN A 254 11.01 15.23 -7.51
CA ASN A 254 10.36 14.31 -8.43
C ASN A 254 9.50 13.27 -7.71
N ARG A 255 8.18 13.52 -7.67
CA ARG A 255 7.20 12.64 -7.01
C ARG A 255 7.16 11.18 -7.50
N ILE A 256 7.77 10.86 -8.63
CA ILE A 256 7.83 9.50 -9.21
C ILE A 256 9.03 8.72 -8.65
N ARG A 257 10.08 9.41 -8.19
CA ARG A 257 11.34 8.79 -7.75
C ARG A 257 11.37 8.54 -6.24
N MET A 258 12.05 7.47 -5.86
CA MET A 258 12.49 7.19 -4.50
C MET A 258 14.00 7.43 -4.43
N ILE A 259 14.49 7.99 -3.32
CA ILE A 259 15.90 8.28 -3.10
C ILE A 259 16.38 7.60 -1.83
N ALA A 260 17.63 7.13 -1.86
CA ALA A 260 18.36 6.79 -0.65
C ALA A 260 18.69 8.09 0.10
N THR A 261 18.42 8.16 1.40
CA THR A 261 18.72 9.31 2.24
C THR A 261 19.72 8.91 3.33
N PRO A 262 21.03 9.01 3.06
CA PRO A 262 22.05 8.82 4.08
C PRO A 262 21.93 9.94 5.13
N GLY A 263 21.54 9.60 6.37
CA GLY A 263 21.50 10.55 7.50
C GLY A 263 20.15 10.67 8.24
N SER A 264 20.21 11.13 9.48
CA SER A 264 19.07 11.33 10.40
C SER A 264 18.39 12.69 10.17
N GLY A 265 17.70 12.88 9.05
CA GLY A 265 17.08 14.19 8.74
C GLY A 265 15.68 14.14 8.12
N HIS A 266 15.31 13.04 7.46
CA HIS A 266 14.01 12.95 6.81
C HIS A 266 12.98 12.29 7.73
N ARG A 267 12.08 13.12 8.29
CA ARG A 267 10.92 12.71 9.12
C ARG A 267 10.01 11.63 8.50
N TYR A 268 10.20 11.29 7.23
CA TYR A 268 9.39 10.32 6.48
C TYR A 268 10.20 9.21 5.79
N ALA A 269 11.49 9.07 6.11
CA ALA A 269 12.30 8.00 5.55
C ALA A 269 11.87 6.65 6.14
N ARG A 270 11.79 5.61 5.30
CA ARG A 270 11.54 4.24 5.71
C ARG A 270 12.84 3.45 5.68
N HIS A 271 13.08 2.64 6.71
CA HIS A 271 14.21 1.74 6.70
C HIS A 271 14.03 0.68 5.60
N ALA A 272 14.98 0.58 4.67
CA ALA A 272 15.02 -0.46 3.67
C ALA A 272 16.31 -1.27 3.85
N ALA A 273 16.14 -2.58 3.94
CA ALA A 273 17.24 -3.53 4.02
C ALA A 273 17.07 -4.58 2.92
N SER A 274 18.13 -4.79 2.14
CA SER A 274 18.27 -5.92 1.23
C SER A 274 19.43 -6.78 1.70
N ARG A 275 19.24 -8.10 1.67
CA ARG A 275 20.29 -9.10 1.89
C ARG A 275 20.72 -9.70 0.57
#